data_AF-A0A369JJ30-F1
#
_entry.id   AF-A0A369JJ30-F1
#
_cell.length_a   1.000
_cell.length_b   1.000
_cell.length_c   1.000
_cell.angle_alpha   90.00
_cell.angle_beta   90.00
_cell.angle_gamma   90.00
#
_symmetry.space_group_name_H-M   'P 1'
#
loop_
_entity.id
_entity.type
_entity.pdbx_description
1 polymer ?
#
loop_
_entity_poly.entity_id
_entity_poly.type
_entity_poly.pdbx_seq_one_letter_code
_entity_poly.pdbx_strand_id
1 'polypeptide(L)'
;MSISPSSNPTPSTTPSTASSTPSAGEHVTIGSKRQRTNTAGTATPGRGHHRVISSGEIDPNDIPKFLGAVSRVLHMVQELKAEDDGKWKELEEVLSLEEQTLEIIRHVKAYGEFVKKDIGKDVKVISFSKFDFQTLEERLGVTVGALKAIGPNPETFAQHLFSILANHSGARDLPRIQAAVKDWNLSSLRAALRLIQKSINTTSEAGCRMIIDNWIVQSMTVCQAVHPYYRSLLFPELHISGVEAEVGDLPAKIVYKGYVTYIPGTTDYALWTLPPTNQQFDDTDQENAVAGANNVQTLTLFTPHDTITLYEAKRKDKSLVNHIPQVVAECLALSIRKSQTPNVDQASNLDQIPFGLTNGNQWIFGVVDNTEKKCWRTHELTVEVTRGDNCLRAMMGIMLLWSIQPGAVLKYAMTATIVPTTTN
;
A
#
# COMPACT_ATOMS: atom_id res chain seq x y z
N MET A 1 -49.00 21.04 -52.69
CA MET A 1 -49.25 19.83 -51.88
C MET A 1 -48.90 20.17 -50.44
N SER A 2 -49.96 20.31 -49.65
CA SER A 2 -49.98 20.54 -48.22
C SER A 2 -49.81 19.21 -47.47
N ILE A 3 -49.12 19.23 -46.33
CA ILE A 3 -49.60 18.78 -45.01
C ILE A 3 -48.59 19.25 -43.94
N SER A 4 -49.19 19.63 -42.82
CA SER A 4 -48.77 20.39 -41.64
C SER A 4 -47.60 19.87 -40.79
N PRO A 5 -46.95 20.73 -40.00
CA PRO A 5 -46.13 20.35 -38.85
C PRO A 5 -46.96 20.29 -37.55
N SER A 6 -46.70 19.31 -36.69
CA SER A 6 -47.36 19.16 -35.38
C SER A 6 -46.67 19.96 -34.27
N SER A 7 -47.51 20.40 -33.35
CA SER A 7 -47.35 21.37 -32.26
C SER A 7 -46.49 20.94 -31.06
N ASN A 8 -45.83 21.95 -30.46
CA ASN A 8 -45.38 22.01 -29.07
C ASN A 8 -46.55 21.88 -28.06
N PRO A 9 -46.26 21.48 -26.81
CA PRO A 9 -47.00 21.98 -25.66
C PRO A 9 -46.13 22.81 -24.71
N THR A 10 -46.71 23.94 -24.27
CA THR A 10 -46.26 24.88 -23.23
C THR A 10 -46.44 24.27 -21.81
N PRO A 11 -45.78 24.84 -20.77
CA PRO A 11 -45.73 24.28 -19.43
C PRO A 11 -46.90 24.76 -18.55
N SER A 12 -47.30 23.94 -17.58
CA SER A 12 -48.20 24.32 -16.50
C SER A 12 -47.44 24.43 -15.18
N THR A 13 -47.58 25.59 -14.54
CA THR A 13 -47.18 25.89 -13.16
C THR A 13 -48.43 26.01 -12.29
N THR A 14 -48.47 25.37 -11.12
CA THR A 14 -48.79 25.96 -9.79
C THR A 14 -48.87 24.90 -8.68
N PRO A 15 -48.76 25.29 -7.39
CA PRO A 15 -48.12 24.50 -6.33
C PRO A 15 -49.11 23.82 -5.39
N SER A 16 -48.67 22.76 -4.72
CA SER A 16 -49.35 22.20 -3.55
C SER A 16 -48.40 22.10 -2.36
N THR A 17 -48.61 23.02 -1.42
CA THR A 17 -48.24 22.92 -0.02
C THR A 17 -49.07 21.83 0.66
N ALA A 18 -48.40 20.85 1.28
CA ALA A 18 -49.01 20.02 2.32
C ALA A 18 -47.95 19.73 3.39
N SER A 19 -48.12 20.43 4.50
CA SER A 19 -47.53 20.15 5.81
C SER A 19 -48.05 18.81 6.34
N SER A 20 -47.15 17.94 6.79
CA SER A 20 -47.50 16.85 7.71
C SER A 20 -46.39 16.65 8.73
N THR A 21 -46.64 17.19 9.91
CA THR A 21 -46.07 16.77 11.19
C THR A 21 -46.55 15.34 11.50
N PRO A 22 -45.68 14.48 12.06
CA PRO A 22 -46.15 13.48 13.01
C PRO A 22 -45.80 13.91 14.44
N SER A 23 -46.86 13.95 15.24
CA SER A 23 -46.87 14.14 16.68
C SER A 23 -46.20 12.97 17.41
N ALA A 24 -45.79 13.28 18.64
CA ALA A 24 -45.21 12.41 19.65
C ALA A 24 -46.01 11.11 19.89
N GLY A 25 -45.25 10.04 20.12
CA GLY A 25 -45.73 8.74 20.62
C GLY A 25 -44.66 8.12 21.53
N GLU A 26 -44.82 8.38 22.82
CA GLU A 26 -44.55 7.55 23.99
C GLU A 26 -43.41 6.50 24.01
N HIS A 27 -42.45 6.77 24.90
CA HIS A 27 -42.00 5.90 25.99
C HIS A 27 -42.17 4.37 25.85
N VAL A 28 -41.04 3.67 25.67
CA VAL A 28 -40.72 2.48 26.47
C VAL A 28 -39.26 2.55 26.89
N THR A 29 -39.06 2.90 28.16
CA THR A 29 -37.77 2.86 28.87
C THR A 29 -37.67 1.50 29.56
N ILE A 30 -36.90 0.55 29.03
CA ILE A 30 -36.47 -0.62 29.81
C ILE A 30 -35.10 -0.31 30.38
N GLY A 31 -35.12 0.30 31.56
CA GLY A 31 -33.98 0.34 32.45
C GLY A 31 -33.81 -1.03 33.13
N SER A 32 -32.62 -1.60 33.05
CA SER A 32 -32.15 -2.55 34.05
C SER A 32 -30.86 -2.02 34.65
N LYS A 33 -31.01 -1.05 35.56
CA LYS A 33 -29.99 -0.68 36.53
C LYS A 33 -29.96 -1.77 37.59
N ARG A 34 -29.00 -2.70 37.51
CA ARG A 34 -28.57 -3.42 38.70
C ARG A 34 -27.66 -2.50 39.52
N GLN A 35 -28.26 -1.86 40.52
CA GLN A 35 -27.54 -1.31 41.66
C GLN A 35 -26.74 -2.44 42.31
N ARG A 36 -25.40 -2.36 42.21
CA ARG A 36 -24.52 -3.04 43.16
C ARG A 36 -24.27 -2.08 44.31
N THR A 37 -24.66 -2.53 45.49
CA THR A 37 -24.41 -1.94 46.79
C THR A 37 -22.91 -1.76 47.00
N ASN A 38 -22.51 -0.54 47.38
CA ASN A 38 -21.18 -0.25 47.90
C ASN A 38 -21.08 -0.81 49.32
N THR A 39 -20.41 -1.94 49.47
CA THR A 39 -19.80 -2.35 50.73
C THR A 39 -18.30 -2.06 50.66
N ALA A 40 -17.85 -1.19 51.56
CA ALA A 40 -16.46 -0.85 51.76
C ALA A 40 -15.65 -2.11 52.10
N GLY A 41 -14.74 -2.48 51.21
CA GLY A 41 -13.74 -3.51 51.41
C GLY A 41 -12.42 -2.99 50.86
N THR A 42 -11.42 -2.91 51.73
CA THR A 42 -10.02 -2.53 51.52
C THR A 42 -9.49 -2.86 50.12
N ALA A 43 -9.15 -1.81 49.36
CA ALA A 43 -8.58 -1.92 48.03
C ALA A 43 -7.11 -2.37 48.10
N THR A 44 -6.86 -3.59 47.68
CA THR A 44 -5.54 -4.05 47.20
C THR A 44 -5.30 -3.41 45.82
N PRO A 45 -4.13 -2.82 45.52
CA PRO A 45 -3.89 -2.24 44.22
C PRO A 45 -3.80 -3.35 43.18
N GLY A 46 -4.87 -3.51 42.40
CA GLY A 46 -4.89 -4.38 41.24
C GLY A 46 -3.89 -3.87 40.21
N ARG A 47 -2.82 -4.65 39.98
CA ARG A 47 -1.94 -4.50 38.82
C ARG A 47 -2.82 -4.52 37.58
N GLY A 48 -3.02 -3.36 36.98
CA GLY A 48 -3.51 -3.27 35.62
C GLY A 48 -2.51 -3.98 34.72
N HIS A 49 -2.82 -5.21 34.34
CA HIS A 49 -2.14 -5.87 33.24
C HIS A 49 -2.47 -5.04 31.99
N HIS A 50 -1.64 -4.03 31.72
CA HIS A 50 -1.43 -3.59 30.36
C HIS A 50 -1.00 -4.84 29.61
N ARG A 51 -1.93 -5.37 28.81
CA ARG A 51 -1.65 -6.42 27.84
C ARG A 51 -0.68 -5.78 26.86
N VAL A 52 0.62 -5.92 27.13
CA VAL A 52 1.66 -5.71 26.13
C VAL A 52 1.24 -6.62 25.00
N ILE A 53 0.86 -6.02 23.88
CA ILE A 53 0.58 -6.75 22.66
C ILE A 53 1.94 -7.28 22.24
N SER A 54 2.32 -8.46 22.75
CA SER A 54 3.46 -9.18 22.19
C SER A 54 3.15 -9.36 20.71
N SER A 55 4.18 -9.31 19.88
CA SER A 55 4.12 -9.29 18.41
C SER A 55 3.44 -10.52 17.77
N GLY A 56 2.77 -11.38 18.55
CA GLY A 56 2.15 -12.62 18.08
C GLY A 56 3.18 -13.71 17.77
N GLU A 57 4.42 -13.55 18.21
CA GLU A 57 5.51 -14.48 17.92
C GLU A 57 5.40 -15.77 18.75
N ILE A 58 5.58 -16.90 18.07
CA ILE A 58 5.71 -18.22 18.69
C ILE A 58 7.18 -18.41 19.08
N ASP A 59 7.46 -18.70 20.36
CA ASP A 59 8.81 -19.07 20.79
C ASP A 59 9.26 -20.29 19.96
N PRO A 60 10.49 -20.32 19.40
CA PRO A 60 10.97 -21.47 18.65
C PRO A 60 10.82 -22.82 19.37
N ASN A 61 10.92 -22.83 20.69
CA ASN A 61 10.74 -24.03 21.51
C ASN A 61 9.26 -24.46 21.62
N ASP A 62 8.33 -23.53 21.43
CA ASP A 62 6.89 -23.79 21.43
C ASP A 62 6.35 -24.21 20.06
N ILE A 63 7.15 -24.12 18.98
CA ILE A 63 6.74 -24.52 17.63
C ILE A 63 6.18 -25.95 17.58
N PRO A 64 6.84 -26.99 18.14
CA PRO A 64 6.29 -28.35 18.10
C PRO A 64 4.95 -28.47 18.83
N LYS A 65 4.79 -27.76 19.96
CA LYS A 65 3.57 -27.76 20.75
C LYS A 65 2.43 -27.06 20.02
N PHE A 66 2.70 -25.92 19.39
CA PHE A 66 1.74 -25.19 18.58
C PHE A 66 1.31 -26.01 17.35
N LEU A 67 2.26 -26.58 16.61
CA LEU A 67 1.97 -27.49 15.49
C LEU A 67 1.09 -28.65 15.93
N GLY A 68 1.41 -29.28 17.07
CA GLY A 68 0.58 -30.35 17.63
C GLY A 68 -0.85 -29.91 17.94
N ALA A 69 -1.05 -28.67 18.39
CA ALA A 69 -2.39 -28.11 18.64
C ALA A 69 -3.16 -27.85 17.33
N VAL A 70 -2.53 -27.22 16.35
CA VAL A 70 -3.18 -26.92 15.05
C VAL A 70 -3.45 -28.20 14.26
N SER A 71 -2.55 -29.19 14.30
CA SER A 71 -2.79 -30.50 13.68
C SER A 71 -3.96 -31.27 14.29
N ARG A 72 -4.26 -31.07 15.58
CA ARG A 72 -5.49 -31.62 16.18
C ARG A 72 -6.75 -30.94 15.64
N VAL A 73 -6.71 -29.62 15.45
CA VAL A 73 -7.83 -28.90 14.80
C VAL A 73 -8.04 -29.43 13.39
N LEU A 74 -6.97 -29.60 12.61
CA LEU A 74 -7.06 -30.19 11.26
C LEU A 74 -7.70 -31.58 11.29
N HIS A 75 -7.29 -32.44 12.22
CA HIS A 75 -7.86 -33.76 12.38
C HIS A 75 -9.36 -33.71 12.68
N MET A 76 -9.78 -32.83 13.59
CA MET A 76 -11.21 -32.64 13.92
C MET A 76 -12.02 -32.17 12.71
N VAL A 77 -11.46 -31.27 11.89
CA VAL A 77 -12.10 -30.81 10.64
C VAL A 77 -12.23 -31.97 9.64
N GLN A 78 -11.21 -32.82 9.52
CA GLN A 78 -11.24 -33.99 8.65
C GLN A 78 -12.23 -35.07 9.14
N GLU A 79 -12.34 -35.29 10.45
CA GLU A 79 -13.36 -36.15 11.06
C GLU A 79 -14.76 -35.61 10.76
N LEU A 80 -15.00 -34.31 10.94
CA LEU A 80 -16.29 -33.69 10.63
C LEU A 80 -16.70 -33.88 9.16
N LYS A 81 -15.74 -33.83 8.22
CA LYS A 81 -16.00 -34.12 6.79
C LYS A 81 -16.34 -35.58 6.52
N ALA A 82 -15.91 -36.50 7.39
CA ALA A 82 -16.16 -37.93 7.27
C ALA A 82 -17.45 -38.38 7.99
N GLU A 83 -17.97 -37.56 8.91
CA GLU A 83 -19.25 -37.81 9.60
C GLU A 83 -20.48 -37.55 8.71
N ASP A 84 -21.63 -38.11 9.11
CA ASP A 84 -22.96 -37.94 8.50
C ASP A 84 -22.99 -38.15 6.96
N ASP A 85 -22.45 -39.27 6.47
CA ASP A 85 -22.40 -39.63 5.04
C ASP A 85 -21.77 -38.55 4.13
N GLY A 86 -20.89 -37.70 4.67
CA GLY A 86 -20.22 -36.63 3.93
C GLY A 86 -21.04 -35.36 3.78
N LYS A 87 -22.10 -35.17 4.57
CA LYS A 87 -22.94 -33.96 4.60
C LYS A 87 -22.15 -32.65 4.72
N TRP A 88 -21.01 -32.68 5.42
CA TRP A 88 -20.17 -31.51 5.69
C TRP A 88 -19.03 -31.34 4.68
N LYS A 89 -18.82 -32.30 3.77
CA LYS A 89 -17.68 -32.35 2.87
C LYS A 89 -17.64 -31.19 1.87
N GLU A 90 -18.81 -30.69 1.49
CA GLU A 90 -18.99 -29.60 0.52
C GLU A 90 -19.31 -28.25 1.17
N LEU A 91 -19.36 -28.18 2.51
CA LEU A 91 -19.63 -26.93 3.19
C LEU A 91 -18.41 -26.01 3.07
N GLU A 92 -18.60 -24.86 2.42
CA GLU A 92 -17.56 -23.87 2.14
C GLU A 92 -16.78 -23.46 3.41
N GLU A 93 -17.47 -23.29 4.53
CA GLU A 93 -16.86 -22.94 5.81
C GLU A 93 -15.88 -24.01 6.32
N VAL A 94 -16.20 -25.29 6.11
CA VAL A 94 -15.37 -26.43 6.53
C VAL A 94 -14.15 -26.57 5.62
N LEU A 95 -14.35 -26.38 4.30
CA LEU A 95 -13.25 -26.35 3.34
C LEU A 95 -12.30 -25.18 3.61
N SER A 96 -12.83 -23.98 3.86
CA SER A 96 -12.04 -22.81 4.20
C SER A 96 -11.27 -22.99 5.51
N LEU A 97 -11.89 -23.59 6.53
CA LEU A 97 -11.21 -23.87 7.79
C LEU A 97 -10.09 -24.91 7.62
N GLU A 98 -10.29 -25.96 6.83
CA GLU A 98 -9.25 -26.94 6.50
C GLU A 98 -8.06 -26.28 5.81
N GLU A 99 -8.34 -25.47 4.78
CA GLU A 99 -7.33 -24.73 4.02
C GLU A 99 -6.53 -23.78 4.92
N GLN A 100 -7.20 -22.94 5.71
CA GLN A 100 -6.55 -22.02 6.66
C GLN A 100 -5.70 -22.78 7.69
N THR A 101 -6.19 -23.92 8.18
CA THR A 101 -5.46 -24.73 9.17
C THR A 101 -4.20 -25.34 8.55
N LEU A 102 -4.29 -25.84 7.31
CA LEU A 102 -3.15 -26.34 6.55
C LEU A 102 -2.12 -25.24 6.28
N GLU A 103 -2.58 -24.05 5.91
CA GLU A 103 -1.73 -22.87 5.68
C GLU A 103 -0.98 -22.46 6.96
N ILE A 104 -1.66 -22.41 8.11
CA ILE A 104 -1.03 -22.14 9.41
C ILE A 104 0.06 -23.18 9.71
N ILE A 105 -0.23 -24.47 9.52
CA ILE A 105 0.76 -25.55 9.71
C ILE A 105 1.97 -25.33 8.80
N ARG A 106 1.74 -24.98 7.53
CA ARG A 106 2.79 -24.74 6.53
C ARG A 106 3.68 -23.58 6.95
N HIS A 107 3.10 -22.43 7.33
CA HIS A 107 3.82 -21.25 7.77
C HIS A 107 4.65 -21.48 9.03
N VAL A 108 4.10 -22.19 10.02
CA VAL A 108 4.83 -22.48 11.26
C VAL A 108 5.98 -23.45 11.02
N LYS A 109 5.82 -24.44 10.13
CA LYS A 109 6.93 -25.32 9.72
C LYS A 109 8.03 -24.53 9.02
N ALA A 110 7.68 -23.68 8.07
CA ALA A 110 8.64 -22.83 7.37
C ALA A 110 9.41 -21.91 8.34
N TYR A 111 8.71 -21.30 9.30
CA TYR A 111 9.35 -20.52 10.37
C TYR A 111 10.36 -21.35 11.18
N GLY A 112 9.98 -22.57 11.56
CA GLY A 112 10.90 -23.50 12.24
C GLY A 112 12.17 -23.78 11.43
N GLU A 113 12.06 -23.90 10.11
CA GLU A 113 13.22 -24.07 9.22
C GLU A 113 14.08 -22.80 9.14
N PHE A 114 13.49 -21.61 9.15
CA PHE A 114 14.25 -20.35 9.22
C PHE A 114 15.05 -20.24 10.51
N VAL A 115 14.47 -20.58 11.66
CA VAL A 115 15.18 -20.57 12.95
C VAL A 115 16.33 -21.58 12.94
N LYS A 116 16.14 -22.76 12.37
CA LYS A 116 17.22 -23.77 12.24
C LYS A 116 18.35 -23.33 11.31
N LYS A 117 18.07 -22.53 10.27
CA LYS A 117 19.10 -22.01 9.36
C LYS A 117 19.99 -20.94 10.00
N ASP A 118 19.49 -20.22 10.99
CA ASP A 118 20.19 -19.12 11.67
C ASP A 118 20.29 -19.36 13.19
N ILE A 119 20.69 -20.58 13.58
CA ILE A 119 20.88 -20.97 15.00
C ILE A 119 21.77 -19.97 15.74
N GLY A 120 21.36 -19.61 16.94
CA GLY A 120 22.09 -18.70 17.83
C GLY A 120 21.88 -17.21 17.54
N LYS A 121 21.09 -16.87 16.53
CA LYS A 121 20.65 -15.49 16.26
C LYS A 121 19.23 -15.27 16.76
N ASP A 122 18.88 -14.01 17.01
CA ASP A 122 17.49 -13.61 17.20
C ASP A 122 16.84 -13.54 15.81
N VAL A 123 16.06 -14.57 15.48
CA VAL A 123 15.34 -14.72 14.21
C VAL A 123 13.88 -14.31 14.40
N LYS A 124 13.39 -13.43 13.53
CA LYS A 124 11.97 -13.06 13.46
C LYS A 124 11.43 -13.14 12.04
N VAL A 125 10.17 -13.51 11.92
CA VAL A 125 9.36 -13.35 10.69
C VAL A 125 8.34 -12.25 10.98
N ILE A 126 8.44 -11.13 10.27
CA ILE A 126 7.62 -9.95 10.53
C ILE A 126 6.90 -9.58 9.24
N SER A 127 5.56 -9.64 9.25
CA SER A 127 4.77 -9.16 8.11
C SER A 127 4.81 -7.64 8.04
N PHE A 128 4.66 -7.09 6.82
CA PHE A 128 4.77 -5.64 6.57
C PHE A 128 3.90 -4.78 7.51
N SER A 129 2.66 -5.19 7.79
CA SER A 129 1.72 -4.47 8.66
C SER A 129 2.10 -4.43 10.15
N LYS A 130 3.14 -5.17 10.57
CA LYS A 130 3.63 -5.24 11.95
C LYS A 130 4.89 -4.41 12.20
N PHE A 131 5.46 -3.79 11.17
CA PHE A 131 6.60 -2.90 11.35
C PHE A 131 6.20 -1.61 12.05
N ASP A 132 7.05 -1.20 12.99
CA ASP A 132 7.07 0.13 13.58
C ASP A 132 8.47 0.75 13.42
N PHE A 133 8.62 2.01 13.83
CA PHE A 133 9.90 2.72 13.70
C PHE A 133 11.03 2.06 14.50
N GLN A 134 10.72 1.52 15.68
CA GLN A 134 11.70 0.84 16.51
C GLN A 134 12.23 -0.43 15.80
N THR A 135 11.33 -1.23 15.25
CA THR A 135 11.67 -2.45 14.50
C THR A 135 12.51 -2.13 13.27
N LEU A 136 12.21 -1.05 12.54
CA LEU A 136 13.04 -0.62 11.41
C LEU A 136 14.48 -0.27 11.84
N GLU A 137 14.62 0.53 12.90
CA GLU A 137 15.93 1.00 13.33
C GLU A 137 16.76 -0.13 13.97
N GLU A 138 16.15 -0.90 14.88
CA GLU A 138 16.85 -1.93 15.66
C GLU A 138 17.15 -3.18 14.83
N ARG A 139 16.22 -3.61 13.96
CA ARG A 139 16.34 -4.88 13.22
C ARG A 139 16.70 -4.73 11.75
N LEU A 140 16.33 -3.62 11.09
CA LEU A 140 16.66 -3.41 9.68
C LEU A 140 17.78 -2.38 9.48
N GLY A 141 18.13 -1.64 10.54
CA GLY A 141 19.15 -0.59 10.49
C GLY A 141 18.71 0.65 9.70
N VAL A 142 17.41 0.83 9.46
CA VAL A 142 16.89 1.89 8.60
C VAL A 142 16.39 3.07 9.42
N THR A 143 16.85 4.27 9.04
CA THR A 143 16.40 5.53 9.64
C THR A 143 15.46 6.27 8.69
N VAL A 144 14.47 6.98 9.25
CA VAL A 144 13.47 7.72 8.48
C VAL A 144 13.61 9.23 8.71
N GLY A 145 13.95 9.95 7.64
CA GLY A 145 14.08 11.40 7.60
C GLY A 145 12.86 12.08 6.98
N ALA A 146 12.37 13.14 7.65
CA ALA A 146 11.28 13.98 7.17
C ALA A 146 11.80 15.27 6.55
N LEU A 147 11.30 15.65 5.37
CA LEU A 147 11.63 16.93 4.74
C LEU A 147 10.87 18.08 5.40
N LYS A 148 11.47 18.74 6.39
CA LYS A 148 10.83 19.80 7.17
C LYS A 148 10.59 21.12 6.41
N ALA A 149 11.26 21.32 5.29
CA ALA A 149 11.36 22.64 4.65
C ALA A 149 10.16 23.00 3.75
N ILE A 150 9.36 22.03 3.29
CA ILE A 150 8.22 22.28 2.41
C ILE A 150 6.92 21.92 3.11
N GLY A 151 6.01 22.89 3.19
CA GLY A 151 4.69 22.72 3.80
C GLY A 151 3.79 21.68 3.11
N PRO A 152 2.60 21.40 3.66
CA PRO A 152 1.73 20.29 3.24
C PRO A 152 0.98 20.53 1.91
N ASN A 153 1.33 21.58 1.16
CA ASN A 153 0.64 21.96 -0.07
C ASN A 153 1.27 21.24 -1.29
N PRO A 154 0.51 20.41 -2.02
CA PRO A 154 1.00 19.73 -3.22
C PRO A 154 1.53 20.69 -4.29
N GLU A 155 0.93 21.86 -4.47
CA GLU A 155 1.32 22.84 -5.50
C GLU A 155 2.72 23.40 -5.23
N THR A 156 2.96 23.83 -3.99
CA THR A 156 4.28 24.33 -3.56
C THR A 156 5.34 23.23 -3.66
N PHE A 157 5.00 22.02 -3.25
CA PHE A 157 5.91 20.88 -3.33
C PHE A 157 6.25 20.51 -4.78
N ALA A 158 5.25 20.42 -5.65
CA ALA A 158 5.44 20.12 -7.07
C ALA A 158 6.32 21.19 -7.76
N GLN A 159 6.00 22.47 -7.57
CA GLN A 159 6.78 23.58 -8.12
C GLN A 159 8.25 23.50 -7.70
N HIS A 160 8.48 23.21 -6.42
CA HIS A 160 9.83 23.09 -5.88
C HIS A 160 10.60 21.91 -6.49
N LEU A 161 9.97 20.73 -6.58
CA LEU A 161 10.57 19.56 -7.22
C LEU A 161 10.92 19.81 -8.69
N PHE A 162 10.01 20.38 -9.47
CA PHE A 162 10.28 20.72 -10.86
C PHE A 162 11.45 21.71 -10.98
N SER A 163 11.54 22.69 -10.08
CA SER A 163 12.65 23.66 -10.07
C SER A 163 14.00 23.01 -9.80
N ILE A 164 14.09 22.06 -8.86
CA ILE A 164 15.35 21.36 -8.60
C ILE A 164 15.70 20.45 -9.76
N LEU A 165 14.74 19.65 -10.22
CA LEU A 165 14.94 18.65 -11.25
C LEU A 165 15.30 19.28 -12.60
N ALA A 166 14.83 20.49 -12.91
CA ALA A 166 15.17 21.21 -14.13
C ALA A 166 16.68 21.41 -14.33
N ASN A 167 17.46 21.38 -13.24
CA ASN A 167 18.92 21.53 -13.27
C ASN A 167 19.67 20.19 -13.07
N HIS A 168 18.96 19.07 -12.95
CA HIS A 168 19.57 17.76 -12.71
C HIS A 168 19.73 16.98 -14.02
N SER A 169 20.97 16.65 -14.39
CA SER A 169 21.29 16.00 -15.67
C SER A 169 20.66 14.61 -15.85
N GLY A 170 20.38 13.90 -14.74
CA GLY A 170 19.70 12.61 -14.76
C GLY A 170 18.18 12.67 -14.83
N ALA A 171 17.57 13.86 -14.78
CA ALA A 171 16.12 13.99 -14.81
C ALA A 171 15.56 13.73 -16.22
N ARG A 172 14.48 12.95 -16.29
CA ARG A 172 13.88 12.46 -17.55
C ARG A 172 12.65 13.28 -17.91
N ASP A 173 12.55 13.70 -19.17
CA ASP A 173 11.31 14.21 -19.78
C ASP A 173 10.55 15.33 -19.03
N LEU A 174 11.21 16.11 -18.16
CA LEU A 174 10.52 17.12 -17.34
C LEU A 174 9.65 18.10 -18.15
N PRO A 175 10.10 18.68 -19.29
CA PRO A 175 9.26 19.58 -20.06
C PRO A 175 8.00 18.88 -20.60
N ARG A 176 8.11 17.61 -20.97
CA ARG A 176 6.99 16.80 -21.46
C ARG A 176 6.03 16.43 -20.33
N ILE A 177 6.55 16.11 -19.14
CA ILE A 177 5.73 15.90 -17.94
C ILE A 177 4.92 17.16 -17.63
N GLN A 178 5.57 18.33 -17.61
CA GLN A 178 4.89 19.60 -17.35
C GLN A 178 3.80 19.90 -18.40
N ALA A 179 4.09 19.67 -19.69
CA ALA A 179 3.12 19.85 -20.77
C ALA A 179 1.93 18.89 -20.63
N ALA A 180 2.20 17.59 -20.44
CA ALA A 180 1.15 16.58 -20.28
C ALA A 180 0.23 16.88 -19.08
N VAL A 181 0.79 17.31 -17.94
CA VAL A 181 0.01 17.72 -16.76
C VAL A 181 -0.81 18.98 -17.02
N LYS A 182 -0.26 19.95 -17.76
CA LYS A 182 -0.96 21.19 -18.11
C LYS A 182 -2.15 20.94 -19.04
N ASP A 183 -1.97 20.05 -20.00
CA ASP A 183 -2.97 19.77 -21.04
C ASP A 183 -3.93 18.62 -20.66
N TRP A 184 -3.65 17.91 -19.56
CA TRP A 184 -4.49 16.82 -19.08
C TRP A 184 -5.93 17.26 -18.79
N ASN A 185 -6.89 16.47 -19.29
CA ASN A 185 -8.31 16.66 -19.04
C ASN A 185 -8.73 16.02 -17.70
N LEU A 186 -8.99 16.88 -16.71
CA LEU A 186 -9.38 16.49 -15.35
C LEU A 186 -10.81 15.96 -15.21
N SER A 187 -11.65 16.10 -16.26
CA SER A 187 -13.10 15.90 -16.15
C SER A 187 -13.46 14.48 -15.71
N SER A 188 -12.80 13.47 -16.30
CA SER A 188 -13.05 12.06 -15.99
C SER A 188 -12.68 11.72 -14.55
N LEU A 189 -11.50 12.14 -14.09
CA LEU A 189 -11.08 11.93 -12.70
C LEU A 189 -12.05 12.61 -11.72
N ARG A 190 -12.44 13.86 -11.99
CA ARG A 190 -13.39 14.58 -11.12
C ARG A 190 -14.74 13.90 -11.03
N ALA A 191 -15.27 13.43 -12.15
CA ALA A 191 -16.54 12.72 -12.16
C ALA A 191 -16.45 11.45 -11.31
N ALA A 192 -15.38 10.67 -11.48
CA ALA A 192 -15.15 9.44 -10.71
C ALA A 192 -14.98 9.73 -9.20
N LEU A 193 -14.12 10.68 -8.82
CA LEU A 193 -13.89 11.03 -7.41
C LEU A 193 -15.16 11.55 -6.73
N ARG A 194 -15.96 12.38 -7.42
CA ARG A 194 -17.25 12.85 -6.89
C ARG A 194 -18.25 11.71 -6.73
N LEU A 195 -18.30 10.78 -7.68
CA LEU A 195 -19.16 9.60 -7.59
C LEU A 195 -18.80 8.74 -6.38
N ILE A 196 -17.50 8.44 -6.21
CA ILE A 196 -17.02 7.64 -5.07
C ILE A 196 -17.34 8.35 -3.75
N GLN A 197 -17.05 9.65 -3.65
CA GLN A 197 -17.35 10.44 -2.44
C GLN A 197 -18.84 10.47 -2.09
N LYS A 198 -19.73 10.41 -3.08
CA LYS A 198 -21.19 10.43 -2.87
C LYS A 198 -21.76 9.05 -2.55
N SER A 199 -21.21 7.99 -3.15
CA SER A 199 -21.86 6.69 -3.22
C SER A 199 -21.15 5.58 -2.44
N ILE A 200 -19.90 5.78 -2.04
CA ILE A 200 -19.07 4.75 -1.39
C ILE A 200 -18.69 5.20 0.02
N ASN A 201 -18.78 4.28 0.97
CA ASN A 201 -18.26 4.51 2.30
C ASN A 201 -16.71 4.50 2.29
N THR A 202 -16.10 5.68 2.27
CA THR A 202 -14.64 5.87 2.28
C THR A 202 -13.98 5.64 3.64
N THR A 203 -14.71 5.16 4.65
CA THR A 203 -14.11 4.75 5.94
C THR A 203 -13.50 3.36 5.90
N SER A 204 -13.89 2.53 4.94
CA SER A 204 -13.26 1.23 4.68
C SER A 204 -12.03 1.41 3.79
N GLU A 205 -11.11 0.45 3.86
CA GLU A 205 -9.90 0.47 3.05
C GLU A 205 -10.22 0.29 1.57
N ALA A 206 -11.14 -0.61 1.26
CA ALA A 206 -11.67 -0.79 -0.10
C ALA A 206 -12.21 0.52 -0.69
N GLY A 207 -12.92 1.33 0.10
CA GLY A 207 -13.41 2.63 -0.35
C GLY A 207 -12.29 3.64 -0.64
N CYS A 208 -11.22 3.63 0.16
CA CYS A 208 -10.01 4.42 -0.11
C CYS A 208 -9.27 3.92 -1.36
N ARG A 209 -9.14 2.60 -1.53
CA ARG A 209 -8.52 1.96 -2.71
C ARG A 209 -9.21 2.37 -4.01
N MET A 210 -10.54 2.46 -4.04
CA MET A 210 -11.26 2.98 -5.23
C MET A 210 -10.82 4.40 -5.64
N ILE A 211 -10.51 5.28 -4.67
CA ILE A 211 -9.99 6.63 -4.95
C ILE A 211 -8.56 6.54 -5.52
N ILE A 212 -7.74 5.70 -4.91
CA ILE A 212 -6.33 5.51 -5.27
C ILE A 212 -6.20 4.87 -6.67
N ASP A 213 -7.02 3.87 -6.98
CA ASP A 213 -7.09 3.22 -8.30
C ASP A 213 -7.29 4.26 -9.41
N ASN A 214 -8.22 5.20 -9.19
CA ASN A 214 -8.47 6.28 -10.15
C ASN A 214 -7.25 7.19 -10.33
N TRP A 215 -6.50 7.48 -9.27
CA TRP A 215 -5.25 8.23 -9.38
C TRP A 215 -4.18 7.47 -10.15
N ILE A 216 -3.96 6.18 -9.83
CA ILE A 216 -2.95 5.34 -10.47
C ILE A 216 -3.27 5.16 -11.96
N VAL A 217 -4.50 4.78 -12.31
CA VAL A 217 -4.92 4.58 -13.72
C VAL A 217 -4.81 5.87 -14.53
N GLN A 218 -5.19 7.01 -13.94
CA GLN A 218 -5.00 8.30 -14.61
C GLN A 218 -3.52 8.64 -14.78
N SER A 219 -2.67 8.35 -13.79
CA SER A 219 -1.23 8.56 -13.91
C SER A 219 -0.60 7.72 -15.04
N MET A 220 -1.06 6.48 -15.23
CA MET A 220 -0.64 5.63 -16.36
C MET A 220 -1.05 6.24 -17.71
N THR A 221 -2.28 6.74 -17.79
CA THR A 221 -2.80 7.39 -19.01
C THR A 221 -2.00 8.65 -19.34
N VAL A 222 -1.72 9.49 -18.34
CA VAL A 222 -0.94 10.72 -18.55
C VAL A 222 0.53 10.39 -18.84
N CYS A 223 1.09 9.32 -18.27
CA CYS A 223 2.44 8.84 -18.57
C CYS A 223 2.60 8.51 -20.07
N GLN A 224 1.62 7.84 -20.68
CA GLN A 224 1.61 7.59 -22.13
C GLN A 224 1.49 8.90 -22.97
N ALA A 225 0.87 9.94 -22.42
CA ALA A 225 0.83 11.26 -23.07
C ALA A 225 2.16 12.02 -22.97
N VAL A 226 3.01 11.74 -21.97
CA VAL A 226 4.37 12.30 -21.89
C VAL A 226 5.22 11.81 -23.06
N HIS A 227 5.12 10.51 -23.38
CA HIS A 227 5.76 9.92 -24.55
C HIS A 227 4.97 8.70 -25.02
N PRO A 228 4.68 8.55 -26.33
CA PRO A 228 3.87 7.45 -26.85
C PRO A 228 4.50 6.06 -26.64
N TYR A 229 5.78 6.01 -26.30
CA TYR A 229 6.53 4.80 -26.00
C TYR A 229 6.78 4.57 -24.51
N TYR A 230 6.33 5.45 -23.61
CA TYR A 230 6.24 5.06 -22.20
C TYR A 230 5.19 3.94 -22.08
N ARG A 231 5.53 2.93 -21.28
CA ARG A 231 4.60 1.89 -20.87
C ARG A 231 4.57 1.85 -19.36
N SER A 232 3.39 1.60 -18.80
CA SER A 232 3.22 1.41 -17.37
C SER A 232 2.45 0.11 -17.15
N LEU A 233 2.99 -0.73 -16.28
CA LEU A 233 2.40 -1.99 -15.83
C LEU A 233 2.01 -1.81 -14.36
N LEU A 234 0.75 -2.13 -14.05
CA LEU A 234 0.22 -2.07 -12.70
C LEU A 234 0.09 -3.49 -12.16
N PHE A 235 0.70 -3.75 -11.01
CA PHE A 235 0.54 -4.97 -10.25
C PHE A 235 -0.32 -4.66 -9.03
N PRO A 236 -1.64 -4.95 -9.09
CA PRO A 236 -2.47 -4.91 -7.89
C PRO A 236 -2.06 -6.08 -6.99
N GLU A 237 -1.72 -5.79 -5.73
CA GLU A 237 -1.23 -6.77 -4.76
C GLU A 237 0.02 -7.52 -5.23
N LEU A 238 1.10 -6.77 -5.52
CA LEU A 238 2.39 -7.38 -5.87
C LEU A 238 2.88 -8.22 -4.69
N HIS A 239 3.00 -9.53 -4.90
CA HIS A 239 3.61 -10.46 -3.96
C HIS A 239 5.13 -10.27 -3.98
N ILE A 240 5.65 -9.65 -2.91
CA ILE A 240 7.07 -9.33 -2.81
C ILE A 240 7.87 -10.57 -2.44
N SER A 241 7.39 -11.30 -1.43
CA SER A 241 7.95 -12.60 -1.06
C SER A 241 7.02 -13.38 -0.13
N GLY A 242 6.96 -14.69 -0.32
CA GLY A 242 6.18 -15.61 0.49
C GLY A 242 6.94 -16.15 1.71
N VAL A 243 6.22 -16.89 2.55
CA VAL A 243 6.78 -17.73 3.62
C VAL A 243 7.10 -19.13 3.08
N GLU A 244 6.67 -19.43 1.85
CA GLU A 244 6.71 -20.77 1.29
C GLU A 244 8.12 -21.18 0.85
N ALA A 245 8.44 -22.46 1.08
CA ALA A 245 9.74 -23.05 0.76
C ALA A 245 9.80 -23.63 -0.66
N GLU A 246 8.80 -23.37 -1.51
CA GLU A 246 8.89 -23.72 -2.92
C GLU A 246 10.04 -22.95 -3.57
N VAL A 247 10.70 -23.59 -4.54
CA VAL A 247 11.95 -23.09 -5.13
C VAL A 247 11.69 -21.73 -5.78
N GLY A 248 12.05 -20.66 -5.08
CA GLY A 248 12.02 -19.29 -5.60
C GLY A 248 11.17 -18.28 -4.83
N ASP A 249 10.36 -18.67 -3.82
CA ASP A 249 9.48 -17.75 -3.07
C ASP A 249 9.83 -17.59 -1.58
N LEU A 250 11.13 -17.50 -1.28
CA LEU A 250 11.61 -17.28 0.08
C LEU A 250 11.41 -15.82 0.53
N PRO A 251 11.13 -15.59 1.83
CA PRO A 251 10.95 -14.25 2.36
C PRO A 251 12.24 -13.43 2.25
N ALA A 252 12.12 -12.13 2.05
CA ALA A 252 13.28 -11.24 2.06
C ALA A 252 14.00 -11.36 3.41
N LYS A 253 15.30 -11.66 3.39
CA LYS A 253 16.13 -11.83 4.58
C LYS A 253 17.04 -10.62 4.79
N ILE A 254 16.90 -9.96 5.94
CA ILE A 254 17.81 -8.91 6.41
C ILE A 254 18.57 -9.40 7.64
N VAL A 255 19.89 -9.18 7.64
CA VAL A 255 20.76 -9.43 8.80
C VAL A 255 21.38 -8.11 9.24
N TYR A 256 21.14 -7.71 10.48
CA TYR A 256 21.65 -6.45 11.03
C TYR A 256 21.93 -6.58 12.54
N LYS A 257 23.12 -6.18 12.99
CA LYS A 257 23.54 -6.23 14.40
C LYS A 257 23.27 -7.58 15.11
N GLY A 258 23.36 -8.69 14.39
CA GLY A 258 23.09 -10.03 14.93
C GLY A 258 21.61 -10.46 14.91
N TYR A 259 20.69 -9.56 14.59
CA TYR A 259 19.28 -9.87 14.30
C TYR A 259 19.14 -10.42 12.88
N VAL A 260 18.26 -11.41 12.73
CA VAL A 260 17.79 -11.89 11.44
C VAL A 260 16.30 -11.60 11.34
N THR A 261 15.90 -10.94 10.26
CA THR A 261 14.50 -10.62 10.00
C THR A 261 14.13 -11.12 8.62
N TYR A 262 13.13 -12.00 8.59
CA TYR A 262 12.47 -12.47 7.38
C TYR A 262 11.19 -11.67 7.18
N ILE A 263 10.99 -11.15 5.97
CA ILE A 263 9.94 -10.18 5.69
C ILE A 263 9.05 -10.71 4.56
N PRO A 264 7.97 -11.45 4.87
CA PRO A 264 6.99 -11.86 3.88
C PRO A 264 5.89 -10.81 3.68
N GLY A 265 5.27 -10.85 2.51
CA GLY A 265 4.02 -10.15 2.24
C GLY A 265 3.89 -9.62 0.82
N THR A 266 2.83 -8.84 0.65
CA THR A 266 2.46 -8.12 -0.56
C THR A 266 2.45 -6.61 -0.29
N THR A 267 2.52 -5.80 -1.35
CA THR A 267 2.20 -4.37 -1.30
C THR A 267 0.93 -4.11 -2.09
N ASP A 268 0.11 -3.13 -1.70
CA ASP A 268 -1.20 -2.91 -2.34
C ASP A 268 -1.10 -2.66 -3.85
N TYR A 269 -0.08 -1.90 -4.27
CA TYR A 269 0.18 -1.64 -5.69
C TYR A 269 1.67 -1.50 -5.96
N ALA A 270 2.12 -2.05 -7.09
CA ALA A 270 3.38 -1.66 -7.70
C ALA A 270 3.13 -1.14 -9.11
N LEU A 271 3.71 0.02 -9.42
CA LEU A 271 3.66 0.64 -10.73
C LEU A 271 5.05 0.59 -11.36
N TRP A 272 5.21 -0.26 -12.36
CA TRP A 272 6.43 -0.38 -13.14
C TRP A 272 6.30 0.43 -14.43
N THR A 273 7.20 1.38 -14.64
CA THR A 273 7.25 2.20 -15.86
C THR A 273 8.49 1.89 -16.68
N LEU A 274 8.28 1.59 -17.96
CA LEU A 274 9.29 1.29 -18.96
C LEU A 274 9.54 2.54 -19.81
N PRO A 275 10.77 3.08 -19.85
CA PRO A 275 11.09 4.24 -20.66
C PRO A 275 11.19 3.91 -22.16
N PRO A 276 11.09 4.92 -23.04
CA PRO A 276 11.08 4.75 -24.50
C PRO A 276 12.26 4.00 -25.11
N THR A 277 13.39 3.93 -24.40
CA THR A 277 14.62 3.29 -24.88
C THR A 277 14.57 1.76 -24.81
N ASN A 278 13.64 1.18 -24.05
CA ASN A 278 13.48 -0.27 -23.91
C ASN A 278 12.50 -0.86 -24.93
N GLN A 279 12.71 -0.57 -26.22
CA GLN A 279 11.92 -1.14 -27.33
C GLN A 279 12.13 -2.65 -27.53
N GLN A 280 13.00 -3.29 -26.74
CA GLN A 280 13.22 -4.74 -26.76
C GLN A 280 12.23 -5.53 -25.90
N PHE A 281 11.37 -4.85 -25.13
CA PHE A 281 10.21 -5.52 -24.54
C PHE A 281 9.22 -5.80 -25.67
N ASP A 282 9.30 -7.01 -26.23
CA ASP A 282 8.39 -7.46 -27.27
C ASP A 282 6.96 -7.54 -26.71
N ASP A 283 5.94 -7.36 -27.55
CA ASP A 283 4.53 -7.45 -27.14
C ASP A 283 4.24 -8.83 -26.49
N THR A 284 5.00 -9.86 -26.89
CA THR A 284 5.00 -11.21 -26.32
C THR A 284 5.55 -11.30 -24.89
N ASP A 285 6.60 -10.54 -24.55
CA ASP A 285 7.14 -10.46 -23.18
C ASP A 285 6.20 -9.68 -22.25
N GLN A 286 5.45 -8.73 -22.81
CA GLN A 286 4.39 -8.03 -22.11
C GLN A 286 3.18 -8.94 -21.86
N GLU A 287 2.73 -9.70 -22.85
CA GLU A 287 1.70 -10.73 -22.64
C GLU A 287 2.15 -11.77 -21.62
N ASN A 288 3.42 -12.17 -21.60
CA ASN A 288 3.97 -13.07 -20.59
C ASN A 288 4.12 -12.42 -19.21
N ALA A 289 4.43 -11.12 -19.10
CA ALA A 289 4.45 -10.39 -17.82
C ALA A 289 3.04 -10.12 -17.27
N VAL A 290 2.05 -9.96 -18.15
CA VAL A 290 0.63 -9.77 -17.81
C VAL A 290 -0.06 -11.11 -17.52
N ALA A 291 0.28 -12.18 -18.26
CA ALA A 291 -0.23 -13.54 -18.06
C ALA A 291 0.53 -14.32 -16.99
N GLY A 292 1.77 -13.92 -16.70
CA GLY A 292 2.68 -14.51 -15.73
C GLY A 292 2.96 -13.59 -14.54
N ALA A 293 2.17 -13.80 -13.50
CA ALA A 293 2.47 -13.56 -12.08
C ALA A 293 2.44 -12.12 -11.54
N ASN A 294 1.52 -11.92 -10.59
CA ASN A 294 1.60 -10.90 -9.53
C ASN A 294 2.76 -11.17 -8.54
N ASN A 295 3.92 -11.65 -9.01
CA ASN A 295 5.05 -12.05 -8.18
C ASN A 295 6.33 -11.33 -8.64
N VAL A 296 7.21 -11.00 -7.70
CA VAL A 296 8.55 -10.45 -7.92
C VAL A 296 9.42 -11.25 -8.91
N GLN A 297 9.13 -12.53 -9.17
CA GLN A 297 9.82 -13.28 -10.24
C GLN A 297 9.68 -12.62 -11.62
N THR A 298 8.58 -11.91 -11.88
CA THR A 298 8.36 -11.13 -13.11
C THR A 298 9.31 -9.92 -13.22
N LEU A 299 9.95 -9.50 -12.11
CA LEU A 299 10.99 -8.47 -12.11
C LEU A 299 12.35 -8.96 -12.60
N THR A 300 12.49 -10.24 -12.98
CA THR A 300 13.67 -10.71 -13.75
C THR A 300 13.87 -9.87 -15.00
N LEU A 301 12.79 -9.40 -15.61
CA LEU A 301 12.77 -8.57 -16.81
C LEU A 301 13.08 -7.08 -16.54
N PHE A 302 13.22 -6.67 -15.27
CA PHE A 302 13.50 -5.29 -14.89
C PHE A 302 14.94 -4.89 -15.28
N THR A 303 15.06 -3.81 -16.06
CA THR A 303 16.31 -3.25 -16.56
C THR A 303 16.79 -2.06 -15.70
N PRO A 304 18.07 -1.63 -15.82
CA PRO A 304 18.58 -0.44 -15.10
C PRO A 304 17.86 0.87 -15.46
N HIS A 305 17.15 0.91 -16.58
CA HIS A 305 16.46 2.11 -17.02
C HIS A 305 15.03 2.21 -16.50
N ASP A 306 14.46 1.09 -16.07
CA ASP A 306 13.08 1.05 -15.60
C ASP A 306 12.91 1.70 -14.24
N THR A 307 11.67 2.00 -13.89
CA THR A 307 11.29 2.55 -12.60
C THR A 307 10.15 1.74 -12.01
N ILE A 308 10.24 1.39 -10.72
CA ILE A 308 9.15 0.78 -9.97
C ILE A 308 8.83 1.65 -8.77
N THR A 309 7.55 2.01 -8.62
CA THR A 309 7.04 2.75 -7.46
C THR A 309 6.04 1.88 -6.71
N LEU A 310 6.19 1.78 -5.39
CA LEU A 310 5.20 1.10 -4.55
C LEU A 310 4.17 2.08 -4.03
N TYR A 311 2.89 1.72 -4.06
CA TYR A 311 1.85 2.48 -3.41
C TYR A 311 1.16 1.63 -2.36
N GLU A 312 1.11 2.15 -1.14
CA GLU A 312 0.46 1.50 0.00
C GLU A 312 -0.77 2.31 0.41
N ALA A 313 -1.92 1.65 0.46
CA ALA A 313 -3.19 2.24 0.79
C ALA A 313 -3.49 2.09 2.28
N LYS A 314 -4.15 3.10 2.85
CA LYS A 314 -4.67 3.06 4.22
C LYS A 314 -6.07 3.62 4.27
N ARG A 315 -6.77 3.21 5.33
CA ARG A 315 -8.07 3.77 5.68
C ARG A 315 -7.94 5.25 6.06
N LYS A 316 -8.98 6.02 5.76
CA LYS A 316 -9.05 7.46 6.04
C LYS A 316 -8.89 7.82 7.54
N ASP A 317 -9.26 6.93 8.45
CA ASP A 317 -9.17 7.13 9.90
C ASP A 317 -7.79 6.76 10.50
N LYS A 318 -6.86 6.29 9.67
CA LYS A 318 -5.49 5.95 10.08
C LYS A 318 -4.53 7.10 9.78
N SER A 319 -3.63 7.37 10.72
CA SER A 319 -2.51 8.28 10.49
C SER A 319 -1.50 7.62 9.56
N LEU A 320 -1.20 8.25 8.42
CA LEU A 320 -0.24 7.70 7.45
C LEU A 320 1.16 7.59 8.06
N VAL A 321 1.56 8.53 8.94
CA VAL A 321 2.87 8.49 9.61
C VAL A 321 3.13 7.15 10.32
N ASN A 322 2.12 6.56 10.96
CA ASN A 322 2.26 5.29 11.66
C ASN A 322 2.47 4.09 10.73
N HIS A 323 2.23 4.26 9.43
CA HIS A 323 2.37 3.24 8.40
C HIS A 323 3.59 3.46 7.50
N ILE A 324 4.40 4.50 7.75
CA ILE A 324 5.69 4.66 7.07
C ILE A 324 6.59 3.43 7.28
N PRO A 325 6.67 2.81 8.48
CA PRO A 325 7.51 1.65 8.68
C PRO A 325 7.17 0.47 7.77
N GLN A 326 5.88 0.27 7.52
CA GLN A 326 5.36 -0.77 6.64
C GLN A 326 5.88 -0.60 5.20
N VAL A 327 5.61 0.55 4.57
CA VAL A 327 6.01 0.78 3.16
C VAL A 327 7.54 0.82 2.99
N VAL A 328 8.27 1.22 4.04
CA VAL A 328 9.74 1.15 4.04
C VAL A 328 10.22 -0.30 4.03
N ALA A 329 9.61 -1.17 4.83
CA ALA A 329 9.93 -2.61 4.84
C ALA A 329 9.60 -3.27 3.49
N GLU A 330 8.50 -2.89 2.85
CA GLU A 330 8.13 -3.33 1.49
C GLU A 330 9.20 -2.96 0.46
N CYS A 331 9.64 -1.70 0.44
CA CYS A 331 10.71 -1.24 -0.45
C CYS A 331 12.03 -2.01 -0.23
N LEU A 332 12.44 -2.22 1.03
CA LEU A 332 13.66 -2.97 1.33
C LEU A 332 13.54 -4.43 0.89
N ALA A 333 12.40 -5.06 1.19
CA ALA A 333 12.15 -6.44 0.79
C ALA A 333 12.22 -6.60 -0.72
N LEU A 334 11.60 -5.70 -1.48
CA LEU A 334 11.65 -5.70 -2.93
C LEU A 334 13.08 -5.55 -3.49
N SER A 335 13.84 -4.59 -2.96
CA SER A 335 15.25 -4.37 -3.32
C SER A 335 16.09 -5.64 -3.11
N ILE A 336 15.94 -6.26 -1.95
CA ILE A 336 16.67 -7.48 -1.57
C ILE A 336 16.27 -8.64 -2.47
N ARG A 337 14.97 -8.84 -2.70
CA ARG A 337 14.48 -9.94 -3.52
C ARG A 337 14.99 -9.83 -4.95
N LYS A 338 14.98 -8.64 -5.54
CA LYS A 338 15.59 -8.39 -6.86
C LYS A 338 17.08 -8.74 -6.87
N SER A 339 17.83 -8.35 -5.83
CA SER A 339 19.28 -8.67 -5.73
C SER A 339 19.56 -10.17 -5.54
N GLN A 340 18.59 -10.94 -5.05
CA GLN A 340 18.71 -12.39 -4.82
C GLN A 340 18.24 -13.22 -6.02
N THR A 341 17.60 -12.61 -7.02
CA THR A 341 17.13 -13.30 -8.21
C THR A 341 18.32 -13.71 -9.09
N PRO A 342 18.48 -15.00 -9.42
CA PRO A 342 19.55 -15.46 -10.30
C PRO A 342 19.51 -14.77 -11.67
N ASN A 343 20.67 -14.52 -12.27
CA ASN A 343 20.84 -13.93 -13.62
C ASN A 343 20.36 -12.49 -13.79
N VAL A 344 20.11 -11.76 -12.71
CA VAL A 344 19.88 -10.31 -12.77
C VAL A 344 21.23 -9.61 -12.92
N ASP A 345 21.36 -8.75 -13.93
CA ASP A 345 22.51 -7.87 -14.10
C ASP A 345 22.63 -6.98 -12.85
N GLN A 346 23.79 -7.01 -12.18
CA GLN A 346 24.03 -6.21 -10.97
C GLN A 346 23.90 -4.70 -11.23
N ALA A 347 24.01 -4.27 -12.50
CA ALA A 347 23.75 -2.88 -12.90
C ALA A 347 22.27 -2.47 -12.77
N SER A 348 21.34 -3.42 -12.61
CA SER A 348 19.89 -3.20 -12.48
C SER A 348 19.36 -3.21 -11.04
N ASN A 349 20.25 -3.06 -10.05
CA ASN A 349 19.86 -3.10 -8.65
C ASN A 349 18.87 -1.98 -8.31
N LEU A 350 17.76 -2.38 -7.67
CA LEU A 350 16.72 -1.50 -7.14
C LEU A 350 17.17 -0.91 -5.79
N ASP A 351 18.29 -0.21 -5.77
CA ASP A 351 18.86 0.32 -4.52
C ASP A 351 18.05 1.47 -3.95
N GLN A 352 17.42 2.28 -4.81
CA GLN A 352 16.50 3.34 -4.42
C GLN A 352 15.10 3.09 -4.96
N ILE A 353 14.15 2.81 -4.07
CA ILE A 353 12.76 2.53 -4.44
C ILE A 353 11.86 3.70 -4.01
N PRO A 354 11.25 4.42 -4.96
CA PRO A 354 10.23 5.41 -4.65
C PRO A 354 8.94 4.76 -4.15
N PHE A 355 8.23 5.45 -3.27
CA PHE A 355 6.92 5.00 -2.79
C PHE A 355 5.94 6.16 -2.60
N GLY A 356 4.65 5.82 -2.58
CA GLY A 356 3.55 6.65 -2.11
C GLY A 356 2.71 5.93 -1.06
N LEU A 357 2.50 6.55 0.10
CA LEU A 357 1.62 6.05 1.16
C LEU A 357 0.40 6.97 1.24
N THR A 358 -0.82 6.42 1.14
CA THR A 358 -1.99 7.24 0.88
C THR A 358 -3.29 6.68 1.45
N ASN A 359 -4.23 7.56 1.75
CA ASN A 359 -5.64 7.20 2.01
C ASN A 359 -6.60 7.77 0.93
N GLY A 360 -6.04 8.17 -0.21
CA GLY A 360 -6.71 8.82 -1.33
C GLY A 360 -6.72 10.35 -1.23
N ASN A 361 -6.89 10.91 -0.02
CA ASN A 361 -6.95 12.36 0.20
C ASN A 361 -5.65 12.94 0.77
N GLN A 362 -4.87 12.13 1.48
CA GLN A 362 -3.58 12.50 2.01
C GLN A 362 -2.53 11.57 1.43
N TRP A 363 -1.36 12.11 1.13
CA TRP A 363 -0.27 11.39 0.49
C TRP A 363 1.06 11.72 1.17
N ILE A 364 1.83 10.69 1.47
CA ILE A 364 3.25 10.80 1.80
C ILE A 364 4.03 10.17 0.66
N PHE A 365 4.91 10.94 0.04
CA PHE A 365 5.83 10.41 -0.96
C PHE A 365 7.21 10.23 -0.33
N GLY A 366 7.94 9.22 -0.78
CA GLY A 366 9.31 9.04 -0.34
C GLY A 366 10.15 8.20 -1.26
N VAL A 367 11.41 8.05 -0.86
CA VAL A 367 12.39 7.16 -1.47
C VAL A 367 13.12 6.43 -0.35
N VAL A 368 13.19 5.10 -0.45
CA VAL A 368 14.00 4.26 0.41
C VAL A 368 15.29 3.93 -0.32
N ASP A 369 16.43 4.22 0.30
CA ASP A 369 17.75 3.83 -0.18
C ASP A 369 18.29 2.70 0.68
N ASN A 370 18.39 1.53 0.07
CA ASN A 370 18.86 0.29 0.69
C ASN A 370 20.36 0.32 0.97
N THR A 371 21.14 1.08 0.20
CA THR A 371 22.59 1.23 0.34
C THR A 371 22.93 2.11 1.54
N GLU A 372 22.25 3.24 1.69
CA GLU A 372 22.41 4.14 2.84
C GLU A 372 21.62 3.72 4.07
N LYS A 373 20.70 2.76 3.93
CA LYS A 373 19.73 2.37 4.97
C LYS A 373 18.96 3.58 5.49
N LYS A 374 18.44 4.38 4.56
CA LYS A 374 17.71 5.62 4.86
C LYS A 374 16.45 5.74 4.03
N CYS A 375 15.42 6.32 4.63
CA CYS A 375 14.21 6.73 3.94
C CYS A 375 14.08 8.25 4.02
N TRP A 376 13.87 8.92 2.89
CA TRP A 376 13.46 10.34 2.85
C TRP A 376 12.01 10.41 2.43
N ARG A 377 11.21 11.17 3.19
CA ARG A 377 9.79 11.32 2.91
C ARG A 377 9.31 12.76 3.05
N THR A 378 8.26 13.10 2.30
CA THR A 378 7.57 14.39 2.37
C THR A 378 6.80 14.54 3.68
N HIS A 379 6.30 15.74 3.97
CA HIS A 379 5.13 15.85 4.86
C HIS A 379 3.89 15.19 4.25
N GLU A 380 2.86 14.98 5.06
CA GLU A 380 1.53 14.62 4.55
C GLU A 380 1.02 15.74 3.64
N LEU A 381 0.95 15.47 2.34
CA LEU A 381 0.37 16.34 1.34
C LEU A 381 -1.14 16.11 1.32
N THR A 382 -1.91 17.19 1.47
CA THR A 382 -3.38 17.09 1.47
C THR A 382 -3.94 17.48 0.10
N VAL A 383 -4.71 16.56 -0.48
CA VAL A 383 -5.36 16.71 -1.79
C VAL A 383 -6.84 17.02 -1.57
N GLU A 384 -7.21 18.26 -1.84
CA GLU A 384 -8.60 18.70 -1.77
C GLU A 384 -9.20 18.76 -3.18
N VAL A 385 -10.03 17.78 -3.51
CA VAL A 385 -10.68 17.67 -4.84
C VAL A 385 -11.52 18.92 -5.17
N THR A 386 -12.00 19.65 -4.16
CA THR A 386 -12.81 20.86 -4.29
C THR A 386 -11.99 22.15 -4.43
N ARG A 387 -10.69 22.14 -4.14
CA ARG A 387 -9.84 23.35 -4.05
C ARG A 387 -9.39 23.91 -5.41
N GLY A 388 -9.73 23.23 -6.51
CA GLY A 388 -9.49 23.69 -7.88
C GLY A 388 -8.64 22.74 -8.72
N ASP A 389 -8.41 23.10 -9.98
CA ASP A 389 -7.65 22.31 -10.95
C ASP A 389 -6.16 22.19 -10.58
N ASN A 390 -5.60 23.25 -9.99
CA ASN A 390 -4.17 23.35 -9.70
C ASN A 390 -3.69 22.28 -8.73
N CYS A 391 -4.42 22.03 -7.63
CA CYS A 391 -4.08 20.99 -6.68
C CYS A 391 -4.06 19.59 -7.32
N LEU A 392 -5.04 19.29 -8.19
CA LEU A 392 -5.12 18.01 -8.88
C LEU A 392 -3.99 17.85 -9.91
N ARG A 393 -3.67 18.91 -10.65
CA ARG A 393 -2.55 18.93 -11.59
C ARG A 393 -1.21 18.79 -10.88
N ALA A 394 -1.02 19.51 -9.77
CA ALA A 394 0.19 19.40 -8.95
C ALA A 394 0.38 17.97 -8.44
N MET A 395 -0.68 17.36 -7.92
CA MET A 395 -0.66 15.98 -7.46
C MET A 395 -0.33 15.00 -8.59
N MET A 396 -0.94 15.15 -9.77
CA MET A 396 -0.61 14.34 -10.93
C MET A 396 0.85 14.53 -11.38
N GLY A 397 1.36 15.77 -11.33
CA GLY A 397 2.76 16.05 -11.59
C GLY A 397 3.70 15.31 -10.63
N ILE A 398 3.38 15.29 -9.33
CA ILE A 398 4.15 14.53 -8.33
C ILE A 398 4.10 13.03 -8.63
N MET A 399 2.92 12.47 -8.92
CA MET A 399 2.79 11.04 -9.27
C MET A 399 3.61 10.68 -10.51
N LEU A 400 3.57 11.49 -11.57
CA LEU A 400 4.38 11.25 -12.77
C LEU A 400 5.88 11.37 -12.51
N LEU A 401 6.31 12.30 -11.66
CA LEU A 401 7.70 12.38 -11.24
C LEU A 401 8.12 11.09 -10.53
N TRP A 402 7.28 10.56 -9.62
CA TRP A 402 7.57 9.30 -8.93
C TRP A 402 7.59 8.10 -9.88
N SER A 403 6.69 8.08 -10.86
CA SER A 403 6.61 6.99 -11.83
C SER A 403 7.73 7.00 -12.87
N ILE A 404 8.22 8.18 -13.29
CA ILE A 404 9.14 8.30 -14.45
C ILE A 404 10.61 8.52 -14.02
N GLN A 405 10.84 9.24 -12.92
CA GLN A 405 12.20 9.57 -12.48
C GLN A 405 12.85 8.38 -11.76
N PRO A 406 14.15 8.13 -11.98
CA PRO A 406 14.90 7.19 -11.16
C PRO A 406 14.85 7.55 -9.67
N GLY A 407 14.83 6.55 -8.78
CA GLY A 407 14.82 6.76 -7.33
C GLY A 407 15.98 7.64 -6.84
N ALA A 408 17.17 7.49 -7.42
CA ALA A 408 18.34 8.34 -7.10
C ALA A 408 18.10 9.84 -7.43
N VAL A 409 17.42 10.12 -8.54
CA VAL A 409 17.09 11.50 -8.97
C VAL A 409 16.05 12.12 -8.04
N LEU A 410 15.04 11.33 -7.65
CA LEU A 410 14.04 11.75 -6.67
C LEU A 410 14.66 12.01 -5.29
N LYS A 411 15.52 11.10 -4.83
CA LYS A 411 16.29 11.28 -3.59
C LYS A 411 17.12 12.57 -3.63
N TYR A 412 17.81 12.85 -4.74
CA TYR A 412 18.55 14.11 -4.90
C TYR A 412 17.63 15.32 -4.75
N ALA A 413 16.50 15.35 -5.46
CA ALA A 413 15.54 16.46 -5.36
C ALA A 413 14.95 16.63 -3.95
N MET A 414 14.72 15.51 -3.27
CA MET A 414 14.25 15.44 -1.89
C MET A 414 15.30 15.85 -0.86
N THR A 415 16.59 15.79 -1.17
CA THR A 415 17.64 16.14 -0.20
C THR A 415 18.22 17.53 -0.44
N ALA A 416 18.24 17.98 -1.70
CA ALA A 416 18.56 19.37 -2.07
C ALA A 416 17.56 20.39 -1.50
N THR A 417 16.39 19.91 -1.08
CA THR A 417 15.34 20.69 -0.39
C THR A 417 15.68 21.04 1.05
N ILE A 418 16.68 20.37 1.65
CA ILE A 418 17.15 20.68 2.99
C ILE A 418 18.14 21.83 2.87
N VAL A 419 17.62 23.06 2.80
CA VAL A 419 18.45 24.26 3.00
C VAL A 419 19.09 24.09 4.38
N PRO A 420 20.43 24.10 4.52
CA PRO A 420 21.03 24.12 5.84
C PRO A 420 20.54 25.40 6.50
N THR A 421 19.72 25.27 7.55
CA THR A 421 19.48 26.38 8.47
C THR A 421 20.85 26.74 9.03
N THR A 422 21.46 27.77 8.46
CA THR A 422 22.59 28.47 9.05
C THR A 422 22.11 28.93 10.42
N THR A 423 22.57 28.23 11.45
CA THR A 423 22.53 28.71 12.83
C THR A 423 23.35 29.99 12.87
N ASN A 424 22.65 31.13 12.86
CA ASN A 424 23.22 32.42 13.24
C ASN A 424 23.19 32.56 14.76
#